data_AF-A0A4V2A003-F1
#
_entry.id   AF-A0A4V2A003-F1
#
_cell.length_a   1.000
_cell.length_b   1.000
_cell.length_c   1.000
_cell.angle_alpha   90.00
_cell.angle_beta   90.00
_cell.angle_gamma   90.00
#
_symmetry.space_group_name_H-M   'P 1'
#
loop_
_entity.id
_entity.type
_entity.pdbx_description
1 polymer ?
#
loop_
_entity_poly.entity_id
_entity_poly.type
_entity_poly.pdbx_seq_one_letter_code
_entity_poly.pdbx_strand_id
1 'polypeptide(L)'
;MRKIILLFKIVMILMAPVTLYAQTRVATGTVRDIGGVLPGASITEKGLPTNGTLSDMNGDFKLTLRGTSNTIIIKFVGYVQQELKVGTKPIDVSLTPTSQGLDEVVVVGFGKKDRITNTGSVSTISASEIRTVPTANVQNSLQGRLPGFFSQQTSGQPGRDASDFFIRGKSSLNPTGNQPLIIVDDIEYTYSQLQQINVNEIETISILKDASNTSIYGIKGANGVLIVTTRRGKSGVPKFNFRGETGLQAPTRKPIFLDSYNSATLINEAYRNDGLVEPFTQTDLDLFQNGQDPYGHPNVDWYDKIFKSNTYQTNANLDISGGTDKLK
;
A
#
# COMPACT_ATOMS: atom_id res chain seq x y z
N MET A 1 -33.09 12.49 -84.86
CA MET A 1 -33.53 13.39 -83.77
C MET A 1 -33.97 12.66 -82.50
N ARG A 2 -34.72 11.53 -82.55
CA ARG A 2 -35.14 10.79 -81.34
C ARG A 2 -34.01 10.26 -80.44
N LYS A 3 -32.86 9.85 -81.01
CA LYS A 3 -31.70 9.34 -80.22
C LYS A 3 -30.96 10.42 -79.42
N ILE A 4 -30.92 11.67 -79.92
CA ILE A 4 -30.27 12.80 -79.25
C ILE A 4 -31.11 13.28 -78.06
N ILE A 5 -32.45 13.26 -78.20
CA ILE A 5 -33.38 13.58 -77.10
C ILE A 5 -33.29 12.52 -75.99
N LEU A 6 -33.07 11.25 -76.33
CA LEU A 6 -32.89 10.17 -75.35
C LEU A 6 -31.57 10.34 -74.57
N LEU A 7 -30.48 10.72 -75.26
CA LEU A 7 -29.19 10.97 -74.63
C LEU A 7 -29.26 12.18 -73.67
N PHE A 8 -29.97 13.24 -74.07
CA PHE A 8 -30.13 14.43 -73.24
C PHE A 8 -30.94 14.16 -71.96
N LYS A 9 -31.96 13.29 -72.02
CA LYS A 9 -32.72 12.86 -70.84
C LYS A 9 -31.89 12.00 -69.86
N ILE A 10 -30.98 11.16 -70.38
CA ILE A 10 -30.11 10.33 -69.54
C ILE A 10 -29.06 11.19 -68.82
N VAL A 11 -28.49 12.19 -69.51
CA VAL A 11 -27.52 13.12 -68.91
C VAL A 11 -28.19 14.01 -67.84
N MET A 12 -29.44 14.41 -68.04
CA MET A 12 -30.18 15.23 -67.07
C MET A 12 -30.58 14.45 -65.80
N ILE A 13 -30.77 13.13 -65.89
CA ILE A 13 -31.01 12.26 -64.73
C ILE A 13 -29.73 11.99 -63.93
N LEU A 14 -28.55 11.99 -64.59
CA LEU A 14 -27.27 11.85 -63.89
C LEU A 14 -26.83 13.12 -63.12
N MET A 15 -27.44 14.28 -63.38
CA MET A 15 -27.14 15.54 -62.70
C MET A 15 -28.08 15.88 -61.53
N ALA A 16 -28.97 14.97 -61.12
CA ALA A 16 -29.79 15.17 -59.94
C ALA A 16 -28.88 15.17 -58.67
N PRO A 17 -28.87 16.24 -57.86
CA PRO A 17 -28.05 16.29 -56.65
C PRO A 17 -28.56 15.26 -55.64
N VAL A 18 -27.72 14.27 -55.34
CA VAL A 18 -27.96 13.31 -54.25
C VAL A 18 -27.72 14.05 -52.94
N THR A 19 -28.78 14.55 -52.31
CA THR A 19 -28.71 15.05 -50.94
C THR A 19 -28.48 13.87 -50.00
N LEU A 20 -27.23 13.65 -49.58
CA LEU A 20 -26.91 12.75 -48.48
C LEU A 20 -27.46 13.35 -47.19
N TYR A 21 -28.56 12.79 -46.69
CA TYR A 21 -29.00 13.02 -45.32
C TYR A 21 -28.06 12.29 -44.36
N ALA A 22 -27.01 12.97 -43.90
CA ALA A 22 -26.30 12.55 -42.70
C ALA A 22 -27.22 12.75 -41.50
N GLN A 23 -27.97 11.71 -41.11
CA GLN A 23 -28.77 11.73 -39.87
C GLN A 23 -27.81 11.70 -38.68
N THR A 24 -27.48 12.87 -38.13
CA THR A 24 -26.81 12.99 -36.85
C THR A 24 -27.75 12.48 -35.75
N ARG A 25 -27.53 11.23 -35.32
CA ARG A 25 -28.29 10.65 -34.21
C ARG A 25 -27.78 11.23 -32.90
N VAL A 26 -28.69 11.84 -32.16
CA VAL A 26 -28.42 12.39 -30.84
C VAL A 26 -29.04 11.47 -29.80
N ALA A 27 -28.21 10.86 -28.96
CA ALA A 27 -28.63 10.16 -27.76
C ALA A 27 -28.98 11.19 -26.69
N THR A 28 -30.17 11.10 -26.12
CA THR A 28 -30.60 11.90 -24.97
C THR A 28 -31.16 10.97 -23.91
N GLY A 29 -31.01 11.32 -22.65
CA GLY A 29 -31.46 10.49 -21.56
C GLY A 29 -31.14 11.05 -20.19
N THR A 30 -31.52 10.32 -19.16
CA THR A 30 -31.27 10.64 -17.75
C THR A 30 -30.62 9.45 -17.05
N VAL A 31 -29.64 9.72 -16.19
CA VAL A 31 -28.95 8.70 -15.37
C VAL A 31 -29.40 8.84 -13.91
N ARG A 32 -29.83 7.74 -13.31
CA ARG A 32 -30.40 7.68 -11.96
C ARG A 32 -29.89 6.45 -11.19
N ASP A 33 -30.13 6.44 -9.90
CA ASP A 33 -29.98 5.32 -8.96
C ASP A 33 -31.23 5.24 -8.07
N ILE A 34 -31.32 4.22 -7.21
CA ILE A 34 -32.32 4.07 -6.15
C ILE A 34 -32.43 5.32 -5.26
N GLY A 35 -31.33 6.06 -5.07
CA GLY A 35 -31.29 7.29 -4.28
C GLY A 35 -31.65 8.58 -5.01
N GLY A 36 -31.84 8.56 -6.34
CA GLY A 36 -32.14 9.76 -7.13
C GLY A 36 -31.29 9.92 -8.40
N VAL A 37 -31.24 11.14 -8.95
CA VAL A 37 -30.48 11.44 -10.18
C VAL A 37 -28.96 11.38 -9.91
N LEU A 38 -28.19 10.94 -10.91
CA LEU A 38 -26.74 10.81 -10.81
C LEU A 38 -26.03 11.86 -11.69
N PRO A 39 -25.58 12.98 -11.09
CA PRO A 39 -24.77 13.96 -11.80
C PRO A 39 -23.32 13.49 -11.99
N GLY A 40 -22.71 13.82 -13.13
CA GLY A 40 -21.31 13.49 -13.43
C GLY A 40 -21.05 12.04 -13.87
N ALA A 41 -22.08 11.26 -14.22
CA ALA A 41 -21.93 9.98 -14.90
C ALA A 41 -21.27 10.19 -16.26
N SER A 42 -20.32 9.34 -16.63
CA SER A 42 -19.63 9.38 -17.92
C SER A 42 -20.36 8.54 -18.94
N ILE A 43 -20.77 9.16 -20.05
CA ILE A 43 -21.47 8.52 -21.17
C ILE A 43 -20.54 8.56 -22.38
N THR A 44 -20.14 7.40 -22.89
CA THR A 44 -19.21 7.28 -24.02
C THR A 44 -19.79 6.42 -25.13
N GLU A 45 -19.44 6.73 -26.37
CA GLU A 45 -19.84 5.89 -27.51
C GLU A 45 -18.97 4.62 -27.59
N LYS A 46 -19.61 3.46 -27.70
CA LYS A 46 -18.93 2.17 -27.79
C LYS A 46 -18.08 2.12 -29.06
N GLY A 47 -16.78 1.88 -28.90
CA GLY A 47 -15.81 1.85 -30.00
C GLY A 47 -15.19 3.20 -30.36
N LEU A 48 -15.64 4.31 -29.75
CA LEU A 48 -15.02 5.62 -29.92
C LEU A 48 -14.88 6.34 -28.57
N PRO A 49 -13.87 5.98 -27.75
CA PRO A 49 -13.71 6.49 -26.38
C PRO A 49 -13.53 8.00 -26.29
N THR A 50 -13.09 8.65 -27.37
CA THR A 50 -12.93 10.10 -27.48
C THR A 50 -14.25 10.85 -27.67
N ASN A 51 -15.35 10.14 -27.98
CA ASN A 51 -16.68 10.72 -28.11
C ASN A 51 -17.53 10.39 -26.88
N GLY A 52 -17.61 11.33 -25.94
CA GLY A 52 -18.37 11.17 -24.71
C GLY A 52 -18.82 12.49 -24.11
N THR A 53 -19.71 12.41 -23.14
CA THR A 53 -20.25 13.53 -22.37
C THR A 53 -20.45 13.13 -20.92
N LEU A 54 -20.74 14.10 -20.05
CA LEU A 54 -21.11 13.89 -18.65
C LEU A 54 -22.59 14.19 -18.45
N SER A 55 -23.24 13.51 -17.50
CA SER A 55 -24.57 13.92 -17.03
C SER A 55 -24.49 15.22 -16.23
N ASP A 56 -25.51 16.08 -16.39
CA ASP A 56 -25.62 17.36 -15.70
C ASP A 56 -26.15 17.23 -14.25
N MET A 57 -26.44 18.35 -13.58
CA MET A 57 -26.95 18.37 -12.20
C MET A 57 -28.31 17.67 -12.02
N ASN A 58 -29.10 17.52 -13.09
CA ASN A 58 -30.37 16.83 -13.08
C ASN A 58 -30.22 15.36 -13.54
N GLY A 59 -28.99 14.91 -13.81
CA GLY A 59 -28.69 13.58 -14.35
C GLY A 59 -28.92 13.46 -15.86
N ASP A 60 -29.26 14.55 -16.55
CA ASP A 60 -29.55 14.53 -17.98
C ASP A 60 -28.28 14.56 -18.81
N PHE A 61 -28.30 13.88 -19.96
CA PHE A 61 -27.19 13.87 -20.89
C PHE A 61 -27.64 14.01 -22.35
N LYS A 62 -26.75 14.56 -23.17
CA LYS A 62 -26.92 14.68 -24.63
C LYS A 62 -25.60 14.35 -25.33
N LEU A 63 -25.59 13.29 -26.13
CA LEU A 63 -24.41 12.83 -26.88
C LEU A 63 -24.77 12.66 -28.35
N THR A 64 -24.08 13.38 -29.24
CA THR A 64 -24.19 13.15 -30.68
C THR A 64 -23.31 11.98 -31.08
N LEU A 65 -23.93 10.91 -31.58
CA LEU A 65 -23.22 9.71 -32.03
C LEU A 65 -22.48 10.01 -33.33
N ARG A 66 -21.21 9.60 -33.39
CA ARG A 66 -20.32 9.79 -34.54
C ARG A 66 -19.81 8.46 -35.10
N GLY A 67 -19.95 7.38 -34.34
CA GLY A 67 -19.58 6.02 -34.71
C GLY A 67 -20.73 5.22 -35.32
N THR A 68 -20.44 3.95 -35.60
CA THR A 68 -21.36 3.00 -36.24
C THR A 68 -22.05 2.07 -35.25
N SER A 69 -21.60 2.02 -33.99
CA SER A 69 -22.03 1.02 -33.00
C SER A 69 -23.43 1.27 -32.43
N ASN A 70 -23.95 2.50 -32.54
CA ASN A 70 -25.23 2.93 -31.96
C ASN A 70 -25.40 2.49 -30.49
N THR A 71 -24.31 2.34 -29.74
CA THR A 71 -24.32 1.84 -28.37
C THR A 71 -23.53 2.81 -27.51
N ILE A 72 -24.08 3.18 -26.36
CA ILE A 72 -23.41 4.00 -25.37
C ILE A 72 -23.04 3.16 -24.16
N ILE A 73 -21.93 3.51 -23.54
CA ILE A 73 -21.44 2.92 -22.30
C ILE A 73 -21.53 4.00 -21.23
N ILE A 74 -22.26 3.70 -20.17
CA ILE A 74 -22.46 4.60 -19.03
C ILE A 74 -21.63 4.07 -17.87
N LYS A 75 -20.79 4.92 -17.30
CA LYS A 75 -19.89 4.62 -16.20
C LYS A 75 -20.00 5.68 -15.12
N PHE A 76 -20.10 5.24 -13.88
CA PHE A 76 -19.99 6.12 -12.72
C PHE A 76 -19.19 5.40 -11.63
N VAL A 77 -18.40 6.15 -10.86
CA VAL A 77 -17.52 5.57 -9.85
C VAL A 77 -18.38 4.91 -8.76
N GLY A 78 -18.14 3.63 -8.51
CA GLY A 78 -18.94 2.85 -7.54
C GLY A 78 -20.21 2.21 -8.13
N TYR A 79 -20.38 2.18 -9.45
CA TYR A 79 -21.56 1.60 -10.13
C TYR A 79 -21.18 0.59 -11.21
N VAL A 80 -22.10 -0.33 -11.52
CA VAL A 80 -21.90 -1.33 -12.57
C VAL A 80 -22.01 -0.62 -13.93
N GLN A 81 -20.99 -0.79 -14.78
CA GLN A 81 -21.05 -0.23 -16.14
C GLN A 81 -22.23 -0.84 -16.90
N GLN A 82 -23.02 -0.01 -17.57
CA GLN A 82 -24.12 -0.46 -18.41
C GLN A 82 -23.89 -0.06 -19.87
N GLU A 83 -24.16 -1.00 -20.78
CA GLU A 83 -24.14 -0.76 -22.21
C GLU A 83 -25.56 -0.74 -22.75
N LEU A 84 -25.93 0.34 -23.44
CA LEU A 84 -27.28 0.53 -23.94
C LEU A 84 -27.26 0.92 -25.41
N LYS A 85 -28.12 0.26 -26.19
CA LYS A 85 -28.32 0.58 -27.60
C LYS A 85 -29.19 1.82 -27.73
N VAL A 86 -28.72 2.81 -28.47
CA VAL A 86 -29.43 4.08 -28.68
C VAL A 86 -30.53 3.88 -29.72
N GLY A 87 -31.77 4.06 -29.27
CA GLY A 87 -32.98 4.03 -30.11
C GLY A 87 -33.49 5.44 -30.46
N THR A 88 -34.78 5.55 -30.75
CA THR A 88 -35.48 6.82 -31.04
C THR A 88 -36.09 7.48 -29.81
N LYS A 89 -36.15 6.78 -28.68
CA LYS A 89 -36.69 7.29 -27.41
C LYS A 89 -35.58 7.77 -26.48
N PRO A 90 -35.86 8.75 -25.60
CA PRO A 90 -34.95 9.12 -24.52
C PRO A 90 -34.63 7.90 -23.66
N ILE A 91 -33.38 7.77 -23.26
CA ILE A 91 -32.89 6.62 -22.48
C ILE A 91 -32.98 6.98 -20.99
N ASP A 92 -33.77 6.24 -20.23
CA ASP A 92 -33.78 6.33 -18.76
C ASP A 92 -32.99 5.16 -18.18
N VAL A 93 -31.94 5.46 -17.41
CA VAL A 93 -30.96 4.48 -16.95
C VAL A 93 -30.85 4.54 -15.45
N SER A 94 -31.29 3.45 -14.79
CA SER A 94 -30.99 3.22 -13.38
C SER A 94 -29.71 2.41 -13.27
N LEU A 95 -28.61 3.05 -12.86
CA LEU A 95 -27.39 2.34 -12.54
C LEU A 95 -27.57 1.62 -11.20
N THR A 96 -27.00 0.42 -11.11
CA THR A 96 -26.97 -0.34 -9.85
C THR A 96 -25.65 -0.05 -9.16
N PRO A 97 -25.65 0.31 -7.87
CA PRO A 97 -24.43 0.44 -7.09
C PRO A 97 -23.64 -0.86 -7.17
N THR A 98 -22.36 -0.75 -7.46
CA THR A 98 -21.46 -1.89 -7.44
C THR A 98 -21.20 -2.24 -5.97
N SER A 99 -21.69 -3.40 -5.54
CA SER A 99 -21.34 -3.98 -4.23
C SER A 99 -19.91 -4.51 -4.17
N GLN A 100 -19.09 -4.33 -5.22
CA GLN A 100 -17.65 -4.49 -5.13
C GLN A 100 -17.09 -3.33 -4.29
N GLY A 101 -17.28 -3.44 -2.98
CA GLY A 101 -16.15 -3.19 -2.10
C GLY A 101 -14.98 -4.02 -2.63
N LEU A 102 -13.77 -3.45 -2.60
CA LEU A 102 -12.53 -4.15 -2.91
C LEU A 102 -12.64 -5.59 -2.42
N ASP A 103 -12.74 -6.56 -3.34
CA ASP A 103 -12.67 -7.98 -3.03
C ASP A 103 -11.28 -8.22 -2.47
N GLU A 104 -11.12 -7.96 -1.18
CA GLU A 104 -9.90 -8.21 -0.45
C GLU A 104 -9.81 -9.73 -0.32
N VAL A 105 -9.23 -10.33 -1.35
CA VAL A 105 -8.97 -11.76 -1.41
C VAL A 105 -7.99 -12.07 -0.29
N VAL A 106 -8.46 -12.86 0.67
CA VAL A 106 -7.62 -13.36 1.75
C VAL A 106 -7.00 -14.67 1.26
N VAL A 107 -5.68 -14.76 1.32
CA VAL A 107 -4.98 -16.02 1.06
C VAL A 107 -4.98 -16.82 2.35
N VAL A 108 -5.60 -18.00 2.33
CA VAL A 108 -5.64 -18.93 3.46
C VAL A 108 -5.07 -20.26 2.97
N GLY A 109 -3.86 -20.62 3.41
CA GLY A 109 -3.25 -21.85 2.90
C GLY A 109 -2.98 -21.74 1.40
N PHE A 110 -3.32 -22.81 0.69
CA PHE A 110 -3.19 -22.95 -0.76
C PHE A 110 -4.40 -22.40 -1.55
N GLY A 111 -5.36 -21.73 -0.90
CA GLY A 111 -6.61 -21.28 -1.52
C GLY A 111 -6.85 -19.77 -1.38
N LYS A 112 -7.38 -19.15 -2.43
CA LYS A 112 -7.94 -17.79 -2.40
C LYS A 112 -9.39 -17.88 -1.93
N LYS A 113 -9.74 -17.24 -0.82
CA LYS A 113 -11.13 -17.13 -0.35
C LYS A 113 -11.47 -15.68 -0.06
N ASP A 114 -12.72 -15.32 -0.36
CA ASP A 114 -13.22 -13.99 -0.03
C ASP A 114 -13.29 -13.82 1.48
N ARG A 115 -12.88 -12.65 1.97
CA ARG A 115 -12.89 -12.30 3.41
C ARG A 115 -14.23 -12.60 4.09
N ILE A 116 -15.33 -12.45 3.36
CA ILE A 116 -16.72 -12.65 3.81
C ILE A 116 -17.04 -14.13 4.07
N THR A 117 -16.39 -15.06 3.38
CA THR A 117 -16.69 -16.50 3.45
C THR A 117 -15.79 -17.26 4.43
N ASN A 118 -14.85 -16.56 5.08
CA ASN A 118 -13.92 -17.18 6.02
C ASN A 118 -14.56 -17.31 7.40
N THR A 119 -14.62 -18.53 7.92
CA THR A 119 -15.22 -18.86 9.23
C THR A 119 -14.24 -18.81 10.40
N GLY A 120 -12.95 -18.57 10.15
CA GLY A 120 -11.93 -18.46 11.21
C GLY A 120 -11.32 -17.06 11.35
N SER A 121 -10.67 -16.79 12.49
CA SER A 121 -10.02 -15.49 12.75
C SER A 121 -8.80 -15.31 11.85
N VAL A 122 -8.99 -14.50 10.82
CA VAL A 122 -7.94 -14.00 9.95
C VAL A 122 -7.96 -12.49 9.97
N SER A 123 -6.79 -11.89 10.05
CA SER A 123 -6.64 -10.44 9.90
C SER A 123 -5.73 -10.16 8.73
N THR A 124 -6.23 -9.35 7.80
CA THR A 124 -5.53 -9.00 6.57
C THR A 124 -5.31 -7.50 6.56
N ILE A 125 -4.16 -7.11 6.02
CA ILE A 125 -3.81 -5.71 5.75
C ILE A 125 -3.38 -5.59 4.29
N SER A 126 -3.90 -4.55 3.63
CA SER A 126 -3.65 -4.26 2.23
C SER A 126 -2.33 -3.52 2.01
N ALA A 127 -1.70 -3.68 0.84
CA ALA A 127 -0.49 -2.94 0.48
C ALA A 127 -0.64 -1.41 0.54
N SER A 128 -1.84 -0.87 0.31
CA SER A 128 -2.12 0.56 0.44
C SER A 128 -1.86 1.04 1.87
N GLU A 129 -2.32 0.27 2.85
CA GLU A 129 -2.11 0.61 4.25
C GLU A 129 -0.65 0.45 4.63
N ILE A 130 -0.02 -0.69 4.31
CA ILE A 130 1.37 -0.97 4.69
C ILE A 130 2.33 0.14 4.21
N ARG A 131 2.15 0.63 2.98
CA ARG A 131 3.03 1.64 2.36
C ARG A 131 2.88 3.07 2.91
N THR A 132 1.87 3.35 3.73
CA THR A 132 1.74 4.64 4.43
C THR A 132 2.82 4.83 5.50
N VAL A 133 3.46 3.76 5.96
CA VAL A 133 4.54 3.82 6.94
C VAL A 133 5.88 3.78 6.20
N PRO A 134 6.71 4.83 6.29
CA PRO A 134 8.05 4.83 5.73
C PRO A 134 9.00 4.07 6.67
N THR A 135 8.81 2.76 6.79
CA THR A 135 9.73 1.88 7.54
C THR A 135 10.53 1.02 6.59
N ALA A 136 11.82 0.80 6.92
CA ALA A 136 12.71 -0.06 6.16
C ALA A 136 12.25 -1.54 6.15
N ASN A 137 11.56 -1.99 7.21
CA ASN A 137 11.21 -3.39 7.41
C ASN A 137 9.69 -3.59 7.49
N VAL A 138 9.22 -4.71 6.95
CA VAL A 138 7.81 -5.12 6.94
C VAL A 138 7.26 -5.34 8.36
N GLN A 139 8.06 -5.87 9.28
CA GLN A 139 7.58 -6.14 10.65
C GLN A 139 7.22 -4.86 11.42
N ASN A 140 7.90 -3.76 11.11
CA ASN A 140 7.70 -2.49 11.80
C ASN A 140 6.44 -1.76 11.28
N SER A 141 6.07 -1.94 10.01
CA SER A 141 4.85 -1.34 9.45
C SER A 141 3.55 -2.00 9.94
N LEU A 142 3.64 -3.21 10.48
CA LEU A 142 2.50 -3.98 10.99
C LEU A 142 2.15 -3.67 12.47
N GLN A 143 3.06 -3.03 13.20
CA GLN A 143 2.87 -2.77 14.63
C GLN A 143 1.61 -1.93 14.89
N GLY A 144 0.74 -2.42 15.77
CA GLY A 144 -0.49 -1.72 16.16
C GLY A 144 -1.62 -1.70 15.13
N ARG A 145 -1.43 -2.31 13.94
CA ARG A 145 -2.44 -2.33 12.87
C ARG A 145 -3.25 -3.61 12.79
N LEU A 146 -2.70 -4.71 13.32
CA LEU A 146 -3.35 -6.00 13.33
C LEU A 146 -3.66 -6.43 14.78
N PRO A 147 -4.92 -6.72 15.12
CA PRO A 147 -5.28 -7.18 16.46
C PRO A 147 -4.53 -8.46 16.82
N GLY A 148 -3.93 -8.55 18.02
CA GLY A 148 -3.19 -9.75 18.43
C GLY A 148 -1.86 -9.96 17.70
N PHE A 149 -1.39 -8.99 16.92
CA PHE A 149 0.00 -8.91 16.45
C PHE A 149 0.78 -8.06 17.44
N PHE A 150 1.70 -8.69 18.17
CA PHE A 150 2.61 -8.01 19.08
C PHE A 150 3.98 -7.92 18.43
N SER A 151 4.60 -6.74 18.43
CA SER A 151 5.88 -6.49 17.79
C SER A 151 6.75 -5.66 18.71
N GLN A 152 8.00 -6.08 18.91
CA GLN A 152 8.98 -5.45 19.78
C GLN A 152 10.33 -5.31 19.08
N GLN A 153 10.74 -4.06 18.89
CA GLN A 153 12.06 -3.72 18.41
C GLN A 153 13.05 -3.72 19.59
N THR A 154 14.02 -4.62 19.57
CA THR A 154 15.08 -4.72 20.60
C THR A 154 16.36 -4.00 20.19
N SER A 155 16.50 -3.67 18.91
CA SER A 155 17.69 -3.03 18.34
C SER A 155 17.29 -1.94 17.33
N GLY A 156 18.01 -0.82 17.37
CA GLY A 156 17.93 0.23 16.35
C GLY A 156 19.04 0.16 15.31
N GLN A 157 19.83 -0.93 15.30
CA GLN A 157 20.93 -1.11 14.36
C GLN A 157 20.37 -1.32 12.94
N PRO A 158 20.75 -0.50 11.93
CA PRO A 158 20.34 -0.71 10.55
C PRO A 158 20.63 -2.14 10.07
N GLY A 159 19.63 -2.83 9.51
CA GLY A 159 19.73 -4.21 9.05
C GLY A 159 19.57 -5.27 10.15
N ARG A 160 19.43 -4.84 11.42
CA ARG A 160 18.97 -5.64 12.57
C ARG A 160 17.93 -4.85 13.38
N ASP A 161 17.21 -3.95 12.72
CA ASP A 161 16.23 -3.02 13.29
C ASP A 161 14.79 -3.51 13.13
N ALA A 162 14.62 -4.68 12.55
CA ALA A 162 13.33 -5.30 12.44
C ALA A 162 12.89 -5.91 13.77
N SER A 163 11.64 -5.64 14.09
CA SER A 163 11.03 -6.11 15.32
C SER A 163 10.81 -7.62 15.30
N ASP A 164 11.09 -8.25 16.44
CA ASP A 164 10.54 -9.55 16.74
C ASP A 164 9.02 -9.42 16.87
N PHE A 165 8.26 -10.37 16.34
CA PHE A 165 6.81 -10.33 16.40
C PHE A 165 6.23 -11.67 16.85
N PHE A 166 5.04 -11.60 17.42
CA PHE A 166 4.32 -12.73 18.01
C PHE A 166 2.83 -12.59 17.69
N ILE A 167 2.18 -13.71 17.39
CA ILE A 167 0.73 -13.76 17.16
C ILE A 167 0.09 -14.31 18.43
N ARG A 168 -0.76 -13.51 19.08
CA ARG A 168 -1.37 -13.79 20.41
C ARG A 168 -0.36 -13.94 21.57
N GLY A 169 0.83 -13.34 21.44
CA GLY A 169 1.84 -13.31 22.49
C GLY A 169 2.73 -14.56 22.51
N LYS A 170 3.43 -14.78 23.62
CA LYS A 170 4.33 -15.94 23.80
C LYS A 170 3.57 -17.09 24.44
N SER A 171 3.57 -18.25 23.79
CA SER A 171 2.87 -19.48 24.20
C SER A 171 3.78 -20.46 24.96
N SER A 172 5.09 -20.33 24.79
CA SER A 172 6.13 -21.22 25.32
C SER A 172 7.19 -20.45 26.10
N LEU A 173 7.88 -21.13 27.01
CA LEU A 173 9.08 -20.61 27.68
C LEU A 173 10.34 -20.77 26.82
N ASN A 174 10.29 -21.59 25.76
CA ASN A 174 11.38 -21.74 24.81
C ASN A 174 11.33 -20.60 23.77
N PRO A 175 12.42 -19.82 23.58
CA PRO A 175 12.47 -18.76 22.57
C PRO A 175 12.11 -19.22 21.15
N THR A 176 12.59 -20.39 20.73
CA THR A 176 12.33 -20.94 19.38
C THR A 176 10.88 -21.39 19.22
N GLY A 177 10.26 -21.84 20.30
CA GLY A 177 8.90 -22.37 20.32
C GLY A 177 7.81 -21.30 20.25
N ASN A 178 8.17 -20.01 20.15
CA ASN A 178 7.22 -18.89 20.09
C ASN A 178 7.16 -18.20 18.73
N GLN A 179 8.03 -18.58 17.80
CA GLN A 179 8.06 -17.94 16.49
C GLN A 179 6.87 -18.46 15.65
N PRO A 180 6.01 -17.57 15.12
CA PRO A 180 5.02 -17.93 14.12
C PRO A 180 5.68 -18.40 12.81
N LEU A 181 4.97 -19.24 12.07
CA LEU A 181 5.37 -19.64 10.73
C LEU A 181 5.19 -18.46 9.77
N ILE A 182 6.20 -18.19 8.93
CA ILE A 182 6.13 -17.16 7.90
C ILE A 182 6.10 -17.86 6.55
N ILE A 183 5.09 -17.55 5.74
CA ILE A 183 4.93 -18.04 4.38
C ILE A 183 4.93 -16.84 3.44
N VAL A 184 5.82 -16.83 2.45
CA VAL A 184 5.87 -15.85 1.38
C VAL A 184 5.64 -16.60 0.08
N ASP A 185 4.52 -16.32 -0.59
CA ASP A 185 4.11 -17.02 -1.82
C ASP A 185 4.29 -18.54 -1.76
N ASP A 186 3.72 -19.17 -0.73
CA ASP A 186 3.77 -20.62 -0.46
C ASP A 186 5.14 -21.19 -0.05
N ILE A 187 6.16 -20.35 0.15
CA ILE A 187 7.49 -20.76 0.62
C ILE A 187 7.70 -20.32 2.07
N GLU A 188 8.25 -21.21 2.91
CA GLU A 188 8.60 -20.91 4.29
C GLU A 188 9.80 -19.95 4.36
N TYR A 189 9.64 -18.85 5.10
CA TYR A 189 10.67 -17.83 5.31
C TYR A 189 11.07 -17.76 6.78
N THR A 190 12.32 -17.39 7.03
CA THR A 190 12.79 -17.00 8.34
C THR A 190 12.56 -15.50 8.58
N TYR A 191 12.70 -15.06 9.83
CA TYR A 191 12.59 -13.63 10.20
C TYR A 191 13.58 -12.76 9.42
N SER A 192 14.83 -13.21 9.27
CA SER A 192 15.86 -12.46 8.55
C SER A 192 15.58 -12.38 7.04
N GLN A 193 14.96 -13.41 6.45
CA GLN A 193 14.54 -13.36 5.05
C GLN A 193 13.34 -12.42 4.86
N LEU A 194 12.37 -12.43 5.78
CA LEU A 194 11.23 -11.51 5.73
C LEU A 194 11.68 -10.03 5.81
N GLN A 195 12.72 -9.75 6.60
CA GLN A 195 13.32 -8.41 6.73
C GLN A 195 13.88 -7.87 5.42
N GLN A 196 14.35 -8.76 4.55
CA GLN A 196 14.95 -8.38 3.26
C GLN A 196 13.90 -8.10 2.19
N ILE A 197 12.63 -8.43 2.43
CA ILE A 197 11.55 -8.17 1.48
C ILE A 197 11.20 -6.69 1.50
N ASN A 198 11.18 -6.09 0.32
CA ASN A 198 10.75 -4.72 0.15
C ASN A 198 9.23 -4.60 0.36
N VAL A 199 8.81 -3.69 1.24
CA VAL A 199 7.40 -3.40 1.51
C VAL A 199 6.61 -3.07 0.24
N ASN A 200 7.24 -2.50 -0.79
CA ASN A 200 6.58 -2.14 -2.05
C ASN A 200 6.21 -3.36 -2.92
N GLU A 201 6.91 -4.48 -2.75
CA GLU A 201 6.68 -5.74 -3.45
C GLU A 201 5.54 -6.53 -2.83
N ILE A 202 5.07 -6.16 -1.63
CA ILE A 202 3.98 -6.84 -0.95
C ILE A 202 2.63 -6.36 -1.49
N GLU A 203 1.73 -7.29 -1.79
CA GLU A 203 0.34 -7.03 -2.18
C GLU A 203 -0.61 -7.12 -0.98
N THR A 204 -0.48 -8.17 -0.17
CA THR A 204 -1.26 -8.36 1.06
C THR A 204 -0.45 -9.10 2.11
N ILE A 205 -0.79 -8.85 3.37
CA ILE A 205 -0.32 -9.64 4.51
C ILE A 205 -1.54 -10.15 5.25
N SER A 206 -1.61 -11.46 5.45
CA SER A 206 -2.68 -12.14 6.17
C SER A 206 -2.13 -12.90 7.36
N ILE A 207 -2.74 -12.71 8.52
CA ILE A 207 -2.39 -13.40 9.75
C ILE A 207 -3.49 -14.39 10.10
N LEU A 208 -3.12 -15.67 10.12
CA LEU A 208 -3.97 -16.77 10.59
C LEU A 208 -3.72 -16.98 12.09
N LYS A 209 -4.77 -16.81 12.91
CA LYS A 209 -4.65 -16.88 14.38
C LYS A 209 -5.27 -18.14 14.98
N ASP A 210 -6.23 -18.73 14.28
CA ASP A 210 -7.02 -19.84 14.80
C ASP A 210 -6.54 -21.19 14.25
N ALA A 211 -6.66 -22.20 15.11
CA ALA A 211 -6.27 -23.58 14.82
C ALA A 211 -6.96 -24.15 13.57
N SER A 212 -8.20 -23.74 13.26
CA SER A 212 -8.90 -24.18 12.05
C SER A 212 -8.17 -23.77 10.77
N ASN A 213 -7.66 -22.53 10.73
CA ASN A 213 -6.95 -21.99 9.58
C ASN A 213 -5.46 -22.35 9.56
N THR A 214 -4.83 -22.48 10.73
CA THR A 214 -3.41 -22.85 10.82
C THR A 214 -3.16 -24.35 10.72
N SER A 215 -4.19 -25.20 10.90
CA SER A 215 -4.09 -26.67 10.84
C SER A 215 -3.46 -27.20 9.55
N ILE A 216 -3.66 -26.50 8.43
CA ILE A 216 -3.07 -26.83 7.11
C ILE A 216 -1.54 -26.82 7.18
N TYR A 217 -0.96 -25.99 8.03
CA TYR A 217 0.48 -25.85 8.23
C TYR A 217 1.03 -26.71 9.38
N GLY A 218 0.18 -27.55 9.98
CA GLY A 218 0.56 -28.51 11.01
C GLY A 218 1.14 -27.87 12.28
N ILE A 219 2.10 -28.56 12.91
CA ILE A 219 2.66 -28.17 14.21
C ILE A 219 3.36 -26.79 14.19
N LYS A 220 3.89 -26.40 13.03
CA LYS A 220 4.53 -25.09 12.84
C LYS A 220 3.52 -23.93 12.86
N GLY A 221 2.25 -24.21 12.57
CA GLY A 221 1.15 -23.24 12.63
C GLY A 221 0.59 -23.02 14.05
N ALA A 222 1.11 -23.70 15.07
CA ALA A 222 0.59 -23.62 16.44
C ALA A 222 0.67 -22.20 17.04
N ASN A 223 1.70 -21.43 16.66
CA ASN A 223 1.90 -20.04 17.10
C ASN A 223 1.29 -19.00 16.15
N GLY A 224 0.43 -19.43 15.23
CA GLY A 224 -0.09 -18.59 14.15
C GLY A 224 0.78 -18.63 12.89
N VAL A 225 0.21 -18.17 11.77
CA VAL A 225 0.87 -18.14 10.47
C VAL A 225 0.75 -16.74 9.86
N LEU A 226 1.88 -16.18 9.47
CA LEU A 226 1.97 -14.94 8.69
C LEU A 226 2.11 -15.31 7.21
N ILE A 227 1.10 -15.00 6.41
CA ILE A 227 1.10 -15.19 4.96
C ILE A 227 1.34 -13.85 4.31
N VAL A 228 2.40 -13.76 3.51
CA VAL A 228 2.75 -12.61 2.69
C VAL A 228 2.54 -13.00 1.24
N THR A 229 1.75 -12.21 0.51
CA THR A 229 1.57 -12.38 -0.93
C THR A 229 2.28 -11.24 -1.63
N THR A 230 3.20 -11.58 -2.53
CA THR A 230 3.89 -10.56 -3.33
C THR A 230 3.05 -10.14 -4.53
N ARG A 231 3.35 -8.94 -5.02
CA ARG A 231 2.69 -8.34 -6.17
C ARG A 231 3.05 -9.10 -7.44
N ARG A 232 2.03 -9.49 -8.18
CA ARG A 232 2.18 -10.03 -9.55
C ARG A 232 1.83 -8.97 -10.60
N GLY A 233 2.33 -9.14 -11.83
CA GLY A 233 1.99 -8.27 -12.94
C GLY A 233 0.48 -8.29 -13.21
N LYS A 234 -0.06 -7.13 -13.56
CA LYS A 234 -1.46 -6.98 -13.96
C LYS A 234 -1.52 -6.85 -15.47
N SER A 235 -2.54 -7.46 -16.06
CA SER A 235 -2.78 -7.36 -17.51
C SER A 235 -3.03 -5.90 -17.87
N GLY A 236 -2.32 -5.41 -18.89
CA GLY A 236 -2.41 -4.02 -19.34
C GLY A 236 -1.07 -3.39 -19.65
N VAL A 237 -1.12 -2.10 -20.00
CA VAL A 237 0.06 -1.31 -20.34
C VAL A 237 1.06 -1.25 -19.18
N PRO A 238 2.38 -1.32 -19.47
CA PRO A 238 3.40 -1.15 -18.44
C PRO A 238 3.23 0.18 -17.70
N LYS A 239 3.23 0.10 -16.38
CA LYS A 239 3.23 1.22 -15.44
C LYS A 239 4.56 1.23 -14.71
N PHE A 240 5.24 2.37 -14.78
CA PHE A 240 6.47 2.65 -14.06
C PHE A 240 6.12 3.46 -12.82
N ASN A 241 6.58 3.01 -11.67
CA ASN A 241 6.42 3.70 -10.40
C ASN A 241 7.79 3.93 -9.78
N PHE A 242 8.13 5.19 -9.54
CA PHE A 242 9.37 5.57 -8.88
C PHE A 242 9.05 6.24 -7.55
N ARG A 243 9.67 5.78 -6.46
CA ARG A 243 9.54 6.35 -5.12
C ARG A 243 10.93 6.67 -4.60
N GLY A 244 11.18 7.94 -4.29
CA GLY A 244 12.37 8.40 -3.59
C GLY A 244 11.98 8.99 -2.25
N GLU A 245 12.63 8.54 -1.19
CA GLU A 245 12.42 9.03 0.17
C GLU A 245 13.75 9.43 0.78
N THR A 246 13.73 10.47 1.59
CA THR A 246 14.88 10.87 2.38
C THR A 246 14.46 11.34 3.75
N GLY A 247 15.29 11.09 4.76
CA GLY A 247 15.04 11.45 6.13
C GLY A 247 16.32 11.71 6.91
N LEU A 248 16.18 12.46 8.00
CA LEU A 248 17.21 12.60 9.02
C LEU A 248 16.81 11.74 10.21
N GLN A 249 17.72 10.86 10.64
CA GLN A 249 17.55 10.00 11.80
C GLN A 249 18.31 10.59 12.99
N ALA A 250 17.64 10.68 14.13
CA ALA A 250 18.20 11.15 15.39
C ALA A 250 17.77 10.22 16.54
N PRO A 251 18.60 9.97 17.56
CA PRO A 251 18.19 9.23 18.76
C PRO A 251 17.04 9.93 19.48
N THR A 252 15.98 9.19 19.82
CA THR A 252 14.81 9.74 20.54
C THR A 252 15.04 9.93 22.02
N ARG A 253 15.92 9.12 22.62
CA ARG A 253 16.38 9.23 24.01
C ARG A 253 17.86 8.97 24.06
N LYS A 254 18.58 9.85 24.76
CA LYS A 254 20.00 9.71 25.05
C LYS A 254 20.15 9.41 26.54
N PRO A 255 20.98 8.43 26.95
CA PRO A 255 21.36 8.29 28.35
C PRO A 255 22.05 9.59 28.81
N ILE A 256 21.74 10.02 30.03
CA ILE A 256 22.40 11.17 30.66
C ILE A 256 23.49 10.59 31.55
N PHE A 257 24.75 10.86 31.18
CA PHE A 257 25.89 10.49 31.98
C PHE A 257 26.30 11.66 32.87
N LEU A 258 26.75 11.35 34.07
CA LEU A 258 27.42 12.34 34.92
C LEU A 258 28.82 12.61 34.35
N ASP A 259 29.29 13.84 34.51
CA ASP A 259 30.68 14.16 34.25
C ASP A 259 31.63 13.44 35.24
N SER A 260 32.91 13.42 34.91
CA SER A 260 33.92 12.73 35.72
C SER A 260 34.05 13.28 37.14
N TYR A 261 33.87 14.60 37.34
CA TYR A 261 33.96 15.24 38.66
C TYR A 261 32.84 14.79 39.59
N ASN A 262 31.59 14.89 39.12
CA ASN A 262 30.42 14.47 39.87
C ASN A 262 30.43 12.95 40.12
N SER A 263 30.89 12.17 39.14
CA SER A 263 31.06 10.73 39.29
C SER A 263 32.09 10.39 40.39
N ALA A 264 33.27 11.03 40.36
CA ALA A 264 34.31 10.81 41.38
C ALA A 264 33.86 11.27 42.78
N THR A 265 33.15 12.39 42.87
CA THR A 265 32.58 12.89 44.13
C THR A 265 31.60 11.89 44.75
N LEU A 266 30.69 11.33 43.94
CA LEU A 266 29.73 10.32 44.41
C LEU A 266 30.42 9.01 44.80
N ILE A 267 31.49 8.62 44.12
CA ILE A 267 32.29 7.44 44.51
C ILE A 267 32.95 7.69 45.87
N ASN A 268 33.56 8.86 46.09
CA ASN A 268 34.13 9.20 47.39
C ASN A 268 33.06 9.23 48.49
N GLU A 269 31.87 9.77 48.21
CA GLU A 269 30.75 9.75 49.15
C GLU A 269 30.34 8.32 49.52
N ALA A 270 30.23 7.41 48.53
CA ALA A 270 29.94 6.01 48.77
C ALA A 270 31.00 5.34 49.67
N TYR A 271 32.30 5.55 49.39
CA TYR A 271 33.38 5.00 50.20
C TYR A 271 33.40 5.57 51.61
N ARG A 272 33.13 6.88 51.76
CA ARG A 272 33.00 7.54 53.06
C ARG A 272 31.85 6.93 53.88
N ASN A 273 30.71 6.66 53.24
CA ASN A 273 29.55 6.04 53.88
C ASN A 273 29.83 4.59 54.31
N ASP A 274 30.67 3.86 53.56
CA ASP A 274 31.12 2.51 53.88
C ASP A 274 32.30 2.46 54.88
N GLY A 275 32.82 3.63 55.29
CA GLY A 275 33.98 3.74 56.18
C GLY A 275 35.32 3.33 55.54
N LEU A 276 35.37 3.32 54.20
CA LEU A 276 36.55 3.00 53.41
C LEU A 276 37.36 4.26 53.09
N VAL A 277 38.62 4.07 52.68
CA VAL A 277 39.48 5.17 52.22
C VAL A 277 38.98 5.63 50.84
N GLU A 278 38.76 6.94 50.72
CA GLU A 278 38.33 7.58 49.48
C GLU A 278 39.36 7.34 48.35
N PRO A 279 38.94 6.81 47.20
CA PRO A 279 39.86 6.49 46.10
C PRO A 279 40.34 7.74 45.33
N PHE A 280 39.59 8.85 45.35
CA PHE A 280 39.98 10.09 44.68
C PHE A 280 40.34 11.17 45.72
N THR A 281 41.46 11.84 45.54
CA THR A 281 41.87 12.96 46.40
C THR A 281 41.19 14.27 45.95
N GLN A 282 41.23 15.31 46.79
CA GLN A 282 40.72 16.63 46.40
C GLN A 282 41.46 17.19 45.17
N THR A 283 42.77 16.92 45.06
CA THR A 283 43.56 17.29 43.88
C THR A 283 43.04 16.61 42.63
N ASP A 284 42.67 15.33 42.71
CA ASP A 284 42.12 14.58 41.58
C ASP A 284 40.76 15.14 41.15
N LEU A 285 39.91 15.51 42.12
CA LEU A 285 38.64 16.19 41.85
C LEU A 285 38.87 17.53 41.14
N ASP A 286 39.79 18.35 41.63
CA ASP A 286 40.12 19.64 41.00
C ASP A 286 40.64 19.45 39.57
N LEU A 287 41.44 18.40 39.32
CA LEU A 287 41.93 18.03 37.98
C LEU A 287 40.82 17.60 37.03
N PHE A 288 39.82 16.84 37.51
CA PHE A 288 38.63 16.51 36.72
C PHE A 288 37.79 17.75 36.38
N GLN A 289 37.76 18.75 37.26
CA GLN A 289 36.98 19.97 37.08
C GLN A 289 37.67 20.99 36.15
N ASN A 290 38.99 21.15 36.30
CA ASN A 290 39.76 22.17 35.58
C ASN A 290 40.31 21.67 34.22
N GLY A 291 40.33 20.36 33.99
CA GLY A 291 40.79 19.74 32.75
C GLY A 291 42.28 19.90 32.47
N GLN A 292 43.11 20.18 33.49
CA GLN A 292 44.56 20.36 33.35
C GLN A 292 45.31 19.04 33.08
N ASP A 293 44.71 17.90 33.42
CA ASP A 293 45.22 16.57 33.06
C ASP A 293 44.19 15.77 32.25
N PRO A 294 44.05 16.03 30.93
CA PRO A 294 43.07 15.34 30.09
C PRO A 294 43.32 13.84 29.90
N TYR A 295 44.51 13.33 30.24
CA TYR A 295 44.88 11.93 30.02
C TYR A 295 44.75 11.08 31.28
N GLY A 296 45.17 11.58 32.44
CA GLY A 296 44.95 10.91 33.72
C GLY A 296 43.56 11.17 34.31
N HIS A 297 42.98 12.35 34.05
CA HIS A 297 41.70 12.79 34.58
C HIS A 297 40.71 13.23 33.47
N PRO A 298 40.42 12.36 32.47
CA PRO A 298 39.57 12.71 31.35
C PRO A 298 38.11 12.97 31.77
N ASN A 299 37.51 14.02 31.21
CA ASN A 299 36.07 14.24 31.24
C ASN A 299 35.53 14.21 29.81
N VAL A 300 35.26 13.01 29.29
CA VAL A 300 34.87 12.77 27.90
C VAL A 300 33.45 12.23 27.85
N ASP A 301 32.56 12.95 27.15
CA ASP A 301 31.26 12.41 26.76
C ASP A 301 31.43 11.38 25.64
N TRP A 302 31.62 10.12 26.03
CA TRP A 302 31.78 9.01 25.09
C TRP A 302 30.57 8.81 24.19
N TYR A 303 29.36 9.17 24.63
CA TYR A 303 28.17 9.03 23.81
C TYR A 303 28.21 9.98 22.63
N ASP A 304 28.53 11.26 22.87
CA ASP A 304 28.70 12.24 21.80
C ASP A 304 29.90 11.92 20.88
N LYS A 305 30.97 11.32 21.43
CA LYS A 305 32.13 10.91 20.62
C LYS A 305 31.84 9.72 19.70
N ILE A 306 31.04 8.75 20.14
CA ILE A 306 30.78 7.53 19.38
C ILE A 306 29.56 7.70 18.46
N PHE A 307 28.54 8.44 18.89
CA PHE A 307 27.30 8.61 18.16
C PHE A 307 27.19 9.98 17.51
N LYS A 308 26.85 9.99 16.22
CA LYS A 308 26.46 11.23 15.54
C LYS A 308 25.09 11.67 16.04
N SER A 309 24.94 12.99 16.23
CA SER A 309 23.65 13.56 16.63
C SER A 309 22.53 13.32 15.60
N ASN A 310 22.85 13.37 14.31
CA ASN A 310 21.93 13.09 13.21
C ASN A 310 22.62 12.28 12.11
N THR A 311 21.88 11.42 11.41
CA THR A 311 22.36 10.67 10.23
C THR A 311 21.34 10.80 9.08
N TYR A 312 21.84 10.97 7.86
CA TYR A 312 20.99 11.03 6.67
C TYR A 312 20.65 9.63 6.16
N GLN A 313 19.39 9.41 5.83
CA GLN A 313 18.88 8.17 5.23
C GLN A 313 18.20 8.50 3.89
N THR A 314 18.41 7.64 2.90
CA THR A 314 17.74 7.70 1.60
C THR A 314 17.24 6.32 1.23
N ASN A 315 16.05 6.25 0.65
CA ASN A 315 15.50 5.05 0.04
C ASN A 315 15.03 5.38 -1.38
N ALA A 316 15.31 4.50 -2.34
CA ALA A 316 14.90 4.65 -3.72
C ALA A 316 14.37 3.32 -4.24
N ASN A 317 13.17 3.34 -4.81
CA ASN A 317 12.50 2.16 -5.33
C ASN A 317 11.95 2.44 -6.73
N LEU A 318 12.15 1.49 -7.65
CA LEU A 318 11.61 1.51 -8.99
C LEU A 318 10.83 0.22 -9.24
N ASP A 319 9.51 0.34 -9.41
CA ASP A 319 8.64 -0.78 -9.75
C ASP A 319 8.17 -0.66 -11.20
N ILE A 320 8.16 -1.79 -11.90
CA ILE A 320 7.57 -1.91 -13.23
C ILE A 320 6.47 -2.96 -13.13
N SER A 321 5.25 -2.60 -13.50
CA SER A 321 4.12 -3.54 -13.51
C SER A 321 3.44 -3.50 -14.87
N GLY A 322 3.22 -4.66 -15.47
CA GLY A 322 2.57 -4.79 -16.76
C GLY A 322 2.60 -6.24 -17.20
N GLY A 323 1.71 -6.62 -18.11
CA GLY A 323 1.60 -7.99 -18.53
C GLY A 323 0.52 -8.18 -19.58
N THR A 324 0.49 -9.36 -20.16
CA THR A 324 -0.59 -9.83 -21.02
C THR A 324 -1.32 -10.97 -20.31
N ASP A 325 -2.49 -11.38 -20.80
CA ASP A 325 -3.21 -12.50 -20.17
C ASP A 325 -2.44 -13.83 -20.19
N LYS A 326 -1.41 -13.93 -21.05
CA LYS A 326 -0.53 -15.10 -21.16
C LYS A 326 0.76 -14.98 -20.33
N LEU A 327 1.12 -13.78 -19.86
CA LEU A 327 2.38 -13.50 -19.14
C LEU A 327 2.15 -12.35 -18.18
N LYS A 328 2.13 -12.65 -16.88
CA LYS A 328 1.89 -11.74 -15.77
C LYS A 328 3.01 -11.87 -14.75
#